data_AF-A0A820ILE2-F1
#
_entry.id   AF-A0A820ILE2-F1
#
_cell.length_a   1.000
_cell.length_b   1.000
_cell.length_c   1.000
_cell.angle_alpha   90.00
_cell.angle_beta   90.00
_cell.angle_gamma   90.00
#
_symmetry.space_group_name_H-M   'P 1'
#
loop_
_entity.id
_entity.type
_entity.pdbx_description
1 polymer ?
#
loop_
_entity_poly.entity_id
_entity_poly.type
_entity_poly.pdbx_seq_one_letter_code
_entity_poly.pdbx_strand_id
1 'polypeptide(L)' 'INDDDYLVIDKPCSMPVHPCGKYRFNTVLAILHYEYQLSNLRTVHRLDRMTSGILIMAKTAAKARAIDFNADR' A
#
# COMPACT_ATOMS: atom_id res chain seq x y z
N ILE A 1 1.93 -6.77 -9.44
CA ILE A 1 2.64 -6.02 -10.50
C ILE A 1 3.63 -5.10 -9.82
N ASN A 2 4.89 -5.09 -10.27
CA ASN A 2 5.92 -4.21 -9.73
C ASN A 2 6.50 -3.42 -10.90
N ASP A 3 6.17 -2.13 -10.95
CA ASP A 3 6.60 -1.17 -11.96
C ASP A 3 7.51 -0.11 -11.31
N ASP A 4 8.21 0.70 -12.09
CA ASP A 4 9.16 1.71 -11.60
C ASP A 4 8.48 2.76 -10.69
N ASP A 5 7.21 3.06 -10.96
CA ASP A 5 6.45 4.07 -10.23
C ASP A 5 5.51 3.49 -9.17
N TYR A 6 4.96 2.30 -9.43
CA TYR A 6 3.86 1.73 -8.68
C TYR A 6 4.09 0.26 -8.30
N LEU A 7 3.56 -0.11 -7.15
CA LEU A 7 3.44 -1.48 -6.68
C LEU A 7 1.96 -1.80 -6.52
N VAL A 8 1.51 -2.84 -7.22
CA VAL A 8 0.13 -3.34 -7.14
C VAL A 8 0.16 -4.73 -6.53
N ILE A 9 -0.54 -4.89 -5.42
CA ILE A 9 -0.66 -6.17 -4.72
C ILE A 9 -2.13 -6.56 -4.59
N ASP A 10 -2.38 -7.85 -4.46
CA ASP A 10 -3.65 -8.36 -3.97
C ASP A 10 -3.56 -8.50 -2.45
N LYS A 11 -4.27 -7.62 -1.73
CA LYS A 11 -4.25 -7.64 -0.27
C LYS A 11 -5.25 -8.67 0.23
N PRO A 12 -4.83 -9.67 1.05
CA PRO A 12 -5.78 -10.57 1.67
C PRO A 12 -6.70 -9.84 2.66
N CYS A 13 -7.87 -10.42 2.91
CA CYS A 13 -8.74 -10.01 4.01
C CYS A 13 -8.05 -10.29 5.35
N SER A 14 -8.41 -9.55 6.40
CA SER A 14 -7.93 -9.62 7.80
C SER A 14 -6.62 -8.90 8.13
N MET A 15 -5.89 -8.40 7.13
CA MET A 15 -4.61 -7.69 7.31
C MET A 15 -4.74 -6.17 7.15
N PRO A 16 -4.26 -5.37 8.13
CA PRO A 16 -4.17 -3.91 8.00
C PRO A 16 -3.11 -3.48 6.98
N VAL A 17 -3.34 -2.34 6.33
CA VAL A 17 -2.41 -1.78 5.34
C VAL A 17 -1.18 -1.16 6.01
N HIS A 18 -1.39 -0.28 6.99
CA HIS A 18 -0.32 0.41 7.72
C HIS A 18 -0.37 0.06 9.22
N PRO A 19 0.75 0.21 9.95
CA PRO A 19 0.78 0.02 11.39
C PRO A 19 -0.28 0.86 12.10
N CYS A 20 -1.12 0.22 12.91
CA CYS A 20 -2.19 0.88 13.66
C CYS A 20 -2.52 0.08 14.93
N GLY A 21 -2.61 0.77 16.06
CA GLY A 21 -2.94 0.16 17.35
C GLY A 21 -1.99 -0.99 17.70
N LYS A 22 -2.55 -2.21 17.83
CA LYS A 22 -1.81 -3.44 18.17
C LYS A 22 -1.02 -4.03 17.00
N TYR A 23 -1.30 -3.60 15.76
CA TYR A 23 -0.65 -4.14 14.56
C TYR A 23 0.57 -3.30 14.22
N ARG A 24 1.76 -3.80 14.58
CA ARG A 24 3.05 -3.14 14.26
C ARG A 24 3.76 -3.81 13.09
N PHE A 25 3.87 -5.14 13.13
CA PHE A 25 4.61 -5.92 12.14
C PHE A 25 3.71 -6.71 11.18
N ASN A 26 2.52 -7.12 11.63
CA ASN A 26 1.56 -7.87 10.82
C ASN A 26 0.70 -6.91 9.98
N THR A 27 1.35 -6.12 9.13
CA THR A 27 0.70 -5.19 8.20
C THR A 27 1.36 -5.29 6.83
N VAL A 28 0.62 -4.94 5.79
CA VAL A 28 1.13 -4.93 4.40
C VAL A 28 2.45 -4.18 4.31
N LEU A 29 2.51 -2.94 4.80
CA LEU A 29 3.72 -2.12 4.70
C LEU A 29 4.91 -2.73 5.45
N ALA A 30 4.68 -3.31 6.63
CA ALA A 30 5.76 -3.93 7.40
C ALA A 30 6.29 -5.19 6.70
N ILE A 31 5.42 -6.06 6.17
CA ILE A 31 5.83 -7.25 5.41
C ILE A 31 6.62 -6.84 4.16
N LEU A 32 6.12 -5.88 3.38
CA LEU A 32 6.81 -5.39 2.19
C LEU A 32 8.19 -4.79 2.53
N HIS A 33 8.30 -4.10 3.65
CA HIS A 33 9.56 -3.55 4.12
C HIS A 33 10.55 -4.64 4.55
N TYR A 34 10.14 -5.56 5.42
CA TYR A 34 11.05 -6.52 6.05
C TYR A 34 11.35 -7.74 5.19
N GLU A 35 10.36 -8.27 4.46
CA GLU A 35 10.52 -9.48 3.66
C GLU A 35 10.96 -9.19 2.22
N TYR A 36 10.50 -8.06 1.66
CA TYR A 36 10.74 -7.72 0.25
C TYR A 36 11.70 -6.54 0.06
N GLN A 37 12.21 -5.94 1.15
CA GLN A 37 13.09 -4.76 1.12
C GLN A 37 12.47 -3.56 0.37
N LEU A 38 11.15 -3.50 0.28
CA LEU A 38 10.42 -2.42 -0.36
C LEU A 38 10.05 -1.36 0.68
N SER A 39 10.80 -0.26 0.68
CA SER A 39 10.62 0.87 1.58
C SER A 39 10.01 2.09 0.86
N ASN A 40 9.60 3.10 1.63
CA ASN A 40 9.08 4.37 1.12
C ASN A 40 7.80 4.29 0.26
N LEU A 41 7.12 3.15 0.30
CA LEU A 41 5.83 2.96 -0.34
C LEU A 41 4.76 3.88 0.28
N ARG A 42 3.94 4.46 -0.59
CA ARG A 42 2.84 5.35 -0.22
C ARG A 42 1.55 4.77 -0.74
N THR A 43 0.59 4.56 0.16
CA THR A 43 -0.75 4.12 -0.21
C THR A 43 -1.49 5.25 -0.90
N VAL A 44 -2.01 4.98 -2.10
CA VAL A 44 -2.80 5.98 -2.86
C VAL A 44 -4.28 5.91 -2.49
N HIS A 45 -4.73 4.74 -2.05
CA HIS A 45 -6.03 4.54 -1.43
C HIS A 45 -5.90 3.59 -0.25
N ARG A 46 -6.97 3.52 0.56
CA ARG A 46 -7.04 2.60 1.69
C ARG A 46 -8.02 1.47 1.40
N LEU A 47 -7.62 0.26 1.79
CA LEU A 47 -8.53 -0.84 2.03
C LEU A 47 -8.61 -1.08 3.53
N ASP A 48 -9.82 -1.27 4.04
CA ASP A 48 -9.99 -1.62 5.44
C ASP A 48 -9.43 -3.00 5.75
N ARG A 49 -9.21 -3.25 7.04
CA ARG A 49 -8.60 -4.50 7.52
C ARG A 49 -9.35 -5.74 7.01
N MET A 50 -10.68 -5.71 7.05
CA MET A 50 -11.54 -6.83 6.68
C MET A 50 -11.96 -6.83 5.21
N THR A 51 -11.26 -6.06 4.37
CA THR A 51 -11.52 -5.98 2.93
C THR A 51 -10.36 -6.61 2.18
N SER A 52 -10.65 -7.55 1.28
CA SER A 52 -9.67 -8.06 0.31
C SER A 52 -9.72 -7.26 -0.99
N GLY A 53 -8.64 -7.30 -1.77
CA GLY A 53 -8.62 -6.79 -3.13
C GLY A 53 -7.38 -5.98 -3.45
N ILE A 54 -7.45 -5.28 -4.58
CA ILE A 54 -6.30 -4.60 -5.17
C ILE A 54 -5.91 -3.37 -4.34
N LEU A 55 -4.68 -3.39 -3.84
CA LEU A 55 -4.03 -2.26 -3.21
C LEU A 55 -2.91 -1.75 -4.11
N ILE A 56 -2.98 -0.45 -4.42
CA ILE A 56 -1.98 0.25 -5.21
C ILE A 56 -1.15 1.12 -4.27
N MET A 57 0.17 1.10 -4.46
CA MET A 57 1.10 1.93 -3.72
C MET A 57 2.04 2.61 -4.70
N ALA A 58 2.31 3.89 -4.48
CA ALA A 58 3.31 4.65 -5.22
C ALA A 58 4.68 4.55 -4.53
N LYS A 59 5.75 4.46 -5.32
CA LYS A 59 7.13 4.45 -4.81
C LYS A 59 7.66 5.86 -4.50
N THR A 60 7.01 6.91 -5.02
CA THR A 60 7.40 8.30 -4.79
C THR A 60 6.21 9.18 -4.40
N ALA A 61 6.47 10.27 -3.67
CA ALA A 61 5.44 11.24 -3.29
C ALA A 61 4.83 11.96 -4.51
N ALA A 62 5.62 12.17 -5.57
CA ALA A 62 5.13 12.78 -6.81
C ALA A 62 4.08 11.88 -7.49
N LYS A 63 4.34 10.57 -7.58
CA LYS A 63 3.42 9.59 -8.19
C LYS A 63 2.17 9.33 -7.35
N ALA A 64 2.30 9.38 -6.02
CA ALA A 64 1.14 9.33 -5.12
C ALA A 64 0.17 10.49 -5.38
N ARG A 65 0.68 11.73 -5.42
CA ARG A 65 -0.16 12.91 -5.70
C ARG A 65 -0.76 12.92 -7.11
N ALA A 66 0.00 12.43 -8.08
CA ALA A 66 -0.46 12.40 -9.48
C ALA A 66 -1.68 11.49 -9.67
N ILE A 67 -1.73 10.34 -8.98
CA ILE A 67 -2.87 9.43 -9.12
C ILE A 67 -4.10 9.93 -8.36
N ASP A 68 -3.92 10.54 -7.18
CA ASP A 68 -5.01 11.16 -6.41
C ASP A 68 -5.69 12.25 -7.25
N PHE A 69 -4.90 13.11 -7.90
CA PHE A 69 -5.42 14.17 -8.77
C PHE A 69 -6.22 13.65 -9.99
N ASN A 70 -5.90 12.46 -10.48
CA ASN A 70 -6.59 11.86 -11.61
C ASN A 70 -7.83 11.06 -11.19
N ALA A 71 -7.96 10.66 -9.93
CA ALA A 71 -9.11 9.93 -9.41
C ALA A 71 -10.32 10.83 -9.11
N ASP A 72 -10.07 12.13 -8.87
CA ASP A 72 -11.10 13.14 -8.57
C ASP A 72 -11.58 13.91 -9.83
N ARG A 73 -11.27 13.43 -11.03
CA ARG A 73 -11.74 13.95 -12.33
C ARG A 73 -12.53 12.90 -13.09
#